data_AF-A0A437QCA9-F1
#
_entry.id   AF-A0A437QCA9-F1
#
_cell.length_a   1.000
_cell.length_b   1.000
_cell.length_c   1.000
_cell.angle_alpha   90.00
_cell.angle_beta   90.00
_cell.angle_gamma   90.00
#
_symmetry.space_group_name_H-M   'P 1'
#
loop_
_entity.id
_entity.type
_entity.pdbx_description
1 polymer ?
#
loop_
_entity_poly.entity_id
_entity_poly.type
_entity_poly.pdbx_seq_one_letter_code
_entity_poly.pdbx_strand_id
1 'polypeptide(L)'
;MSMHRKTITLTEQQDNWVKTQIESGHYGNDSEYIRDLIRRDQQAQERLTLLRNALIEGELSGEPKPLDMAAVRAAGRLRLKASS
;
A
#
# COMPACT_ATOMS: atom_id res chain seq x y z
N MET A 1 16.10 -3.80 -16.20
CA MET A 1 15.49 -5.04 -15.67
C MET A 1 15.13 -5.94 -16.84
N SER A 2 15.39 -7.25 -16.74
CA SER A 2 14.95 -8.20 -17.76
C SER A 2 13.46 -8.50 -17.62
N MET A 3 12.72 -8.46 -18.72
CA MET A 3 11.34 -8.94 -18.76
C MET A 3 11.34 -10.43 -19.08
N HIS A 4 10.65 -11.22 -18.25
CA HIS A 4 10.45 -12.64 -18.49
C HIS A 4 9.03 -12.87 -19.02
N ARG A 5 8.91 -13.52 -20.19
CA ARG A 5 7.62 -13.87 -20.77
C ARG A 5 6.97 -14.98 -19.93
N LYS A 6 5.70 -14.81 -19.58
CA LYS A 6 4.86 -15.82 -18.93
C LYS A 6 3.60 -16.04 -19.75
N THR A 7 3.20 -17.29 -19.92
CA THR A 7 1.88 -17.64 -20.45
C THR A 7 0.92 -17.73 -19.28
N ILE A 8 -0.23 -17.07 -19.38
CA ILE A 8 -1.28 -17.11 -18.37
C ILE A 8 -2.59 -17.49 -19.04
N THR A 9 -3.45 -18.19 -18.31
CA THR A 9 -4.80 -18.52 -18.75
C THR A 9 -5.77 -17.65 -17.97
N LEU A 10 -6.65 -16.96 -18.68
CA LEU A 10 -7.70 -16.13 -18.11
C LEU A 10 -9.07 -16.77 -18.42
N THR A 11 -10.04 -16.52 -17.56
CA THR A 11 -11.44 -16.79 -17.92
C THR A 11 -11.89 -15.80 -19.00
N GLU A 12 -12.93 -16.15 -19.75
CA GLU A 12 -13.51 -15.24 -20.76
C GLU A 12 -13.91 -13.88 -20.15
N GLN A 13 -14.49 -13.89 -18.95
CA GLN A 13 -14.86 -12.67 -18.23
C GLN A 13 -13.63 -11.80 -17.90
N GLN A 14 -12.52 -12.42 -17.49
CA GLN A 14 -11.27 -11.71 -17.20
C GLN A 14 -10.64 -11.14 -18.46
N ASP A 15 -10.60 -11.90 -19.55
CA ASP A 15 -10.11 -11.44 -20.85
C ASP A 15 -10.91 -10.24 -21.37
N ASN A 16 -12.24 -10.32 -21.33
CA ASN A 16 -13.12 -9.20 -21.68
C ASN A 16 -12.85 -7.98 -20.81
N TRP A 17 -12.66 -8.17 -19.50
CA TRP A 17 -12.27 -7.06 -18.62
C TRP A 17 -10.94 -6.43 -19.05
N VAL A 18 -9.90 -7.21 -19.29
CA VAL A 18 -8.58 -6.71 -19.74
C VAL A 18 -8.73 -5.89 -21.02
N LYS A 19 -9.50 -6.38 -22.00
CA LYS A 19 -9.78 -5.67 -23.26
C LYS A 19 -10.43 -4.30 -23.02
N THR A 20 -11.41 -4.19 -22.12
CA THR A 20 -12.03 -2.88 -21.82
C THR A 20 -11.02 -1.86 -21.25
N GLN A 21 -10.03 -2.33 -20.49
CA GLN A 21 -8.98 -1.46 -19.94
C GLN A 21 -8.02 -0.97 -21.02
N ILE A 22 -7.81 -1.77 -22.07
CA ILE A 22 -6.98 -1.40 -23.23
C ILE A 22 -7.76 -0.46 -24.16
N GLU A 23 -9.01 -0.79 -24.48
CA GLU A 23 -9.89 0.00 -25.36
C GLU A 23 -10.18 1.39 -24.80
N SER A 24 -10.24 1.53 -23.47
CA SER A 24 -10.36 2.83 -22.81
C SER A 24 -9.09 3.69 -22.87
N GLY A 25 -7.98 3.15 -23.40
CA GLY A 25 -6.71 3.86 -23.58
C GLY A 25 -5.85 3.95 -22.32
N HIS A 26 -6.24 3.32 -21.21
CA HIS A 26 -5.47 3.32 -19.97
C HIS A 26 -4.19 2.48 -20.07
N TYR A 27 -4.18 1.46 -20.94
CA TYR A 27 -3.03 0.57 -21.16
C TYR A 27 -2.88 0.26 -22.65
N GLY A 28 -1.66 0.06 -23.12
CA GLY A 28 -1.38 -0.26 -24.52
C GLY A 28 -1.47 -1.76 -24.85
N ASN A 29 -1.46 -2.64 -23.84
CA ASN A 29 -1.62 -4.10 -24.01
C ASN A 29 -1.89 -4.82 -22.68
N ASP A 30 -2.24 -6.10 -22.78
CA ASP A 30 -2.53 -6.99 -21.66
C ASP A 30 -1.37 -7.06 -20.66
N SER A 31 -0.14 -7.22 -21.17
CA SER A 31 1.05 -7.36 -20.32
C SER A 31 1.32 -6.12 -19.50
N GLU A 32 0.95 -4.94 -19.98
CA GLU A 32 1.03 -3.69 -19.24
C GLU A 32 0.03 -3.63 -18.10
N TYR A 33 -1.23 -3.95 -18.39
CA TYR A 33 -2.28 -3.98 -17.37
C TYR A 33 -1.97 -5.01 -16.28
N ILE A 34 -1.55 -6.21 -16.65
CA ILE A 34 -1.19 -7.28 -15.69
C ILE A 34 -0.01 -6.87 -14.81
N ARG A 35 1.01 -6.22 -15.37
CA ARG A 35 2.14 -5.71 -14.58
C ARG A 35 1.71 -4.64 -13.59
N ASP A 36 0.77 -3.77 -13.99
CA ASP A 36 0.23 -2.77 -13.07
C ASP A 36 -0.60 -3.39 -11.94
N LEU A 37 -1.43 -4.40 -12.23
CA LEU A 37 -2.13 -5.16 -11.20
C LEU A 37 -1.16 -5.80 -10.19
N ILE A 38 -0.07 -6.41 -10.66
CA ILE A 38 0.95 -6.99 -9.78
C ILE A 38 1.59 -5.90 -8.90
N ARG A 39 1.87 -4.71 -9.46
CA ARG A 39 2.42 -3.59 -8.69
C ARG A 39 1.45 -3.11 -7.61
N ARG A 40 0.17 -2.97 -7.94
CA ARG A 40 -0.87 -2.56 -6.98
C ARG A 40 -1.03 -3.58 -5.85
N ASP A 41 -0.98 -4.86 -6.18
CA ASP A 41 -1.01 -5.94 -5.19
C ASP A 41 0.21 -5.86 -4.26
N GLN A 42 1.43 -5.74 -4.81
CA GLN A 42 2.65 -5.56 -4.02
C GLN A 42 2.56 -4.36 -3.06
N GLN A 43 2.08 -3.21 -3.55
CA GLN A 43 1.88 -2.01 -2.72
C GLN A 43 0.80 -2.21 -1.64
N ALA A 44 -0.25 -2.99 -1.92
CA ALA A 44 -1.26 -3.32 -0.91
C ALA A 44 -0.67 -4.24 0.18
N GLN A 45 0.09 -5.26 -0.21
CA GLN A 45 0.77 -6.16 0.73
C GLN A 45 1.81 -5.44 1.59
N GLU A 46 2.57 -4.51 1.00
CA GLU A 46 3.53 -3.69 1.73
C GLU A 46 2.82 -2.81 2.77
N ARG A 47 1.77 -2.09 2.38
CA ARG A 47 0.96 -1.28 3.31
C ARG A 47 0.36 -2.11 4.44
N LEU A 48 -0.14 -3.31 4.15
CA LEU A 48 -0.68 -4.22 5.15
C LEU A 48 0.40 -4.69 6.13
N THR A 49 1.59 -5.00 5.61
CA THR A 49 2.73 -5.42 6.43
C THR A 49 3.19 -4.29 7.35
N LEU A 50 3.30 -3.06 6.83
CA LEU A 50 3.63 -1.88 7.62
C LEU A 50 2.61 -1.64 8.74
N LEU A 51 1.31 -1.74 8.43
CA LEU A 51 0.25 -1.60 9.42
C LEU A 51 0.36 -2.65 10.52
N ARG A 52 0.55 -3.92 10.17
CA ARG A 52 0.72 -5.01 11.14
C ARG A 52 1.92 -4.78 12.05
N ASN A 53 3.04 -4.36 11.49
CA ASN A 53 4.23 -4.06 12.27
C ASN A 53 4.01 -2.90 13.24
N ALA A 54 3.35 -1.82 12.79
CA ALA A 54 3.01 -0.69 13.66
C ALA A 54 2.04 -1.07 14.79
N LEU A 55 1.10 -1.99 14.54
CA LEU A 55 0.21 -2.53 15.58
C LEU A 55 0.99 -3.35 16.60
N ILE A 56 1.87 -4.26 16.14
CA ILE A 56 2.73 -5.06 17.03
C ILE A 56 3.63 -4.15 17.88
N GLU A 57 4.24 -3.12 17.27
CA GLU A 57 5.03 -2.12 18.01
C GLU A 57 4.18 -1.42 19.07
N GLY A 58 2.95 -1.04 18.74
CA GLY A 58 2.00 -0.44 19.68
C GLY A 58 1.62 -1.38 20.83
N GLU A 59 1.33 -2.65 20.55
CA GLU A 59 1.01 -3.67 21.56
C GLU A 59 2.20 -3.95 22.49
N LEU A 60 3.42 -3.89 21.97
CA LEU A 60 4.65 -4.07 22.74
C LEU A 60 5.14 -2.78 23.42
N SER A 61 4.49 -1.63 23.17
CA SER A 61 4.91 -0.32 23.70
C SER A 61 4.63 -0.12 25.20
N GLY A 62 4.02 -1.12 25.85
CA GLY A 62 3.69 -1.12 27.27
C GLY A 62 2.20 -0.90 27.54
N GLU A 63 1.86 -0.74 28.81
CA GLU A 63 0.46 -0.63 29.23
C GLU A 63 -0.21 0.64 28.69
N PRO A 64 -1.43 0.55 28.11
CA PRO A 64 -2.16 1.71 27.63
C PRO A 64 -2.52 2.64 28.78
N LYS A 65 -2.43 3.95 28.53
CA LYS A 65 -2.78 5.00 29.48
C LYS A 65 -3.92 5.86 28.94
N PRO A 66 -4.73 6.50 29.80
CA PRO A 66 -5.75 7.45 29.36
C PRO A 66 -5.15 8.56 28.48
N LEU A 67 -5.85 8.88 27.39
CA LEU A 67 -5.39 9.85 26.41
C LEU A 67 -5.71 11.29 26.84
N ASP A 68 -4.67 12.12 27.04
CA ASP A 68 -4.78 13.57 27.21
C ASP A 68 -4.19 14.31 26.00
N MET A 69 -5.08 14.78 25.11
CA MET A 69 -4.70 15.50 23.89
C MET A 69 -4.09 16.89 24.17
N ALA A 70 -4.36 17.51 25.31
CA ALA A 70 -3.74 18.79 25.66
C ALA A 70 -2.28 18.59 26.08
N ALA A 71 -2.02 17.58 26.92
CA ALA A 71 -0.67 17.21 27.34
C ALA A 71 0.21 16.76 26.15
N VAL A 72 -0.32 15.92 25.25
CA VAL A 72 0.41 15.48 24.04
C VAL A 72 0.81 16.67 23.16
N ARG A 73 -0.10 17.62 22.93
CA ARG A 73 0.19 18.83 22.12
C ARG A 73 1.22 19.74 22.80
N ALA A 74 1.14 19.91 24.12
CA ALA A 74 2.11 20.69 24.87
C ALA A 74 3.52 20.07 24.78
N ALA A 75 3.64 18.75 24.99
CA ALA A 75 4.90 18.02 24.86
C ALA A 75 5.49 18.11 23.45
N GLY A 76 4.66 18.01 22.41
CA GLY A 76 5.10 18.16 21.02
C GLY A 76 5.69 19.55 20.72
N ARG A 77 5.05 20.63 21.21
CA ARG A 77 5.57 22.00 21.05
C ARG A 77 6.90 22.23 21.77
N LEU A 78 7.08 21.62 22.94
CA LEU A 78 8.35 21.70 23.67
C LEU A 78 9.49 21.01 22.92
N ARG A 79 9.22 19.82 22.33
CA ARG A 79 10.20 19.10 21.50
C ARG A 79 10.64 19.91 20.28
N LEU A 80 9.71 20.55 19.58
CA LEU A 80 10.04 21.40 18.42
C LEU A 80 10.94 22.59 18.79
N LYS A 81 10.66 23.25 19.92
CA LYS A 81 11.49 24.37 20.42
C LYS A 81 12.88 23.93 20.86
N ALA A 82 13.04 22.71 21.36
CA ALA A 82 14.33 22.17 21.79
C ALA A 82 15.21 21.66 20.62
N SER A 83 14.63 21.50 19.43
CA SER A 83 15.33 21.09 18.20
C SER A 83 15.61 22.25 17.25
N SER A 84 15.28 23.48 17.64
CA SER A 84 15.61 24.73 16.92
C SER A 84 16.74 25.46 17.64
#